data_AF-A0A924ZP21-F1
#
_entry.id   AF-A0A924ZP21-F1
#
_cell.length_a   1.000
_cell.length_b   1.000
_cell.length_c   1.000
_cell.angle_alpha   90.00
_cell.angle_beta   90.00
_cell.angle_gamma   90.00
#
_symmetry.space_group_name_H-M   'P 1'
#
loop_
_entity.id
_entity.type
_entity.pdbx_description
1 polymer ?
#
loop_
_entity_poly.entity_id
_entity_poly.type
_entity_poly.pdbx_seq_one_letter_code
_entity_poly.pdbx_strand_id
1 'polypeptide(L)'
;MSKINDSKSLLVRYLDENEVKIFHLNTIVKYFEDENVNVRATVEALLRDGIIKSLQKGLYCRPSFHDEFVLAYYLAPKGAVAYWSALHWHGLTTQFSNTIFVQSPTLIK
;
A
#
# COMPACT_ATOMS: atom_id res chain seq x y z
N MET A 1 23.39 0.15 -20.73
CA MET A 1 22.07 0.42 -20.09
C MET A 1 22.17 -0.08 -18.65
N SER A 2 21.88 0.77 -17.66
CA SER A 2 22.33 0.57 -16.27
C SER A 2 21.52 -0.52 -15.55
N LYS A 3 22.18 -1.33 -14.71
CA LYS A 3 21.57 -2.39 -13.87
C LYS A 3 20.29 -1.95 -13.13
N ILE A 4 20.18 -0.66 -12.81
CA ILE A 4 19.02 -0.08 -12.12
C ILE A 4 17.76 -0.16 -12.98
N ASN A 5 17.86 0.02 -14.30
CA ASN A 5 16.68 -0.04 -15.17
C ASN A 5 16.10 -1.45 -15.26
N ASP A 6 16.97 -2.46 -15.22
CA ASP A 6 16.58 -3.88 -15.22
C ASP A 6 15.93 -4.27 -13.89
N SER A 7 16.44 -3.77 -12.76
CA SER A 7 15.80 -3.96 -11.45
C SER A 7 14.42 -3.29 -11.37
N LYS A 8 14.25 -2.10 -11.97
CA LYS A 8 12.95 -1.42 -12.03
C LYS A 8 11.91 -2.23 -12.79
N SER A 9 12.26 -2.70 -14.00
CA SER A 9 11.33 -3.48 -14.82
C SER A 9 10.97 -4.80 -14.16
N LEU A 10 11.92 -5.46 -13.50
CA LEU A 10 11.69 -6.70 -12.76
C LEU A 10 10.72 -6.50 -11.59
N LEU A 11 10.91 -5.46 -10.77
CA LEU A 11 10.00 -5.17 -9.67
C LEU A 11 8.60 -4.78 -10.18
N VAL A 12 8.51 -3.95 -11.22
CA VAL A 12 7.21 -3.57 -11.81
C VAL A 12 6.49 -4.80 -12.35
N ARG A 13 7.20 -5.68 -13.08
CA ARG A 13 6.65 -6.93 -13.59
C ARG A 13 6.11 -7.81 -12.47
N TYR A 14 6.88 -8.00 -11.39
CA TYR A 14 6.43 -8.74 -10.22
C TYR A 14 5.15 -8.16 -9.62
N LEU A 15 5.06 -6.83 -9.47
CA LEU A 15 3.87 -6.18 -8.94
C LEU A 15 2.65 -6.38 -9.84
N ASP A 16 2.85 -6.35 -11.16
CA ASP A 16 1.76 -6.51 -12.11
C ASP A 16 1.30 -7.99 -12.22
N GLU A 17 2.24 -8.95 -12.28
CA GLU A 17 1.96 -10.39 -12.35
C GLU A 17 1.25 -10.94 -11.11
N ASN A 18 1.54 -10.37 -9.93
CA ASN A 18 0.93 -10.77 -8.66
C ASN A 18 -0.20 -9.83 -8.22
N GLU A 19 -0.63 -8.92 -9.10
CA GLU A 19 -1.67 -7.92 -8.85
C GLU A 19 -1.47 -7.10 -7.55
N VAL A 20 -0.22 -6.90 -7.15
CA VAL A 20 0.15 -6.22 -5.90
C VAL A 20 -0.09 -4.71 -6.04
N LYS A 21 -1.22 -4.23 -5.53
CA LYS A 21 -1.56 -2.80 -5.54
C LYS A 21 -1.02 -2.02 -4.35
N ILE A 22 -0.76 -2.68 -3.23
CA ILE A 22 -0.26 -2.09 -1.98
C ILE A 22 0.69 -3.08 -1.29
N PHE A 23 1.81 -2.60 -0.75
CA PHE A 23 2.81 -3.47 -0.15
C PHE A 23 3.68 -2.77 0.89
N HIS A 24 4.15 -3.56 1.86
CA HIS A 24 5.21 -3.15 2.76
C HIS A 24 6.58 -3.38 2.11
N LEU A 25 7.50 -2.43 2.28
CA LEU A 25 8.87 -2.53 1.79
C LEU A 25 9.55 -3.82 2.26
N ASN A 26 9.38 -4.14 3.55
CA ASN A 26 10.02 -5.30 4.16
C ASN A 26 9.53 -6.63 3.56
N THR A 27 8.29 -6.67 3.06
CA THR A 27 7.76 -7.87 2.38
C THR A 27 8.44 -8.07 1.04
N ILE A 28 8.63 -6.98 0.28
CA ILE A 28 9.33 -7.02 -1.00
C ILE A 28 10.83 -7.35 -0.80
N VAL A 29 11.47 -6.72 0.19
CA VAL A 29 12.89 -6.99 0.50
C VAL A 29 13.12 -8.48 0.81
N LYS A 30 12.22 -9.11 1.57
CA LYS A 30 12.30 -10.55 1.87
C LYS A 30 12.11 -11.43 0.64
N TYR A 31 11.22 -11.04 -0.27
CA TYR A 31 10.97 -11.81 -1.49
C TYR A 31 12.17 -11.79 -2.44
N PHE A 32 12.87 -10.66 -2.50
CA PHE A 32 14.04 -10.46 -3.37
C PHE A 32 15.38 -10.63 -2.61
N GLU A 33 15.39 -11.27 -1.44
CA GLU A 33 16.60 -11.40 -0.60
C GLU A 33 17.69 -12.23 -1.30
N ASP A 34 17.29 -13.23 -2.08
CA ASP A 34 18.18 -14.08 -2.88
C ASP A 34 18.54 -13.46 -4.25
N GLU A 35 17.84 -12.41 -4.65
CA GLU A 35 18.17 -11.68 -5.88
C GLU A 35 19.18 -10.58 -5.55
N ASN A 36 20.21 -10.40 -6.38
CA ASN A 36 21.19 -9.31 -6.25
C ASN A 36 20.60 -7.95 -6.65
N VAL A 37 19.39 -7.66 -6.17
CA VAL A 37 18.58 -6.49 -6.47
C VAL A 37 18.56 -5.59 -5.25
N ASN A 38 18.98 -4.34 -5.42
CA ASN A 38 18.86 -3.33 -4.38
C ASN A 38 17.43 -2.79 -4.34
N VAL A 39 16.52 -3.55 -3.72
CA VAL A 39 15.07 -3.24 -3.63
C VAL A 39 14.82 -1.82 -3.12
N ARG A 40 15.58 -1.37 -2.11
CA ARG A 40 15.39 -0.03 -1.53
C ARG A 40 15.66 1.07 -2.55
N ALA A 41 16.80 0.99 -3.24
CA ALA A 41 17.14 1.94 -4.30
C ALA A 41 16.15 1.87 -5.47
N THR A 42 15.65 0.68 -5.80
CA THR A 42 14.63 0.49 -6.85
C THR A 42 13.31 1.16 -6.45
N VAL A 43 12.83 0.95 -5.23
CA VAL A 43 11.60 1.59 -4.72
C VAL A 43 11.73 3.10 -4.70
N GLU A 44 12.87 3.65 -4.27
CA GLU A 44 13.14 5.09 -4.35
C GLU A 44 13.11 5.61 -5.79
N ALA A 45 13.66 4.85 -6.75
CA ALA A 45 13.57 5.20 -8.15
C ALA A 45 12.12 5.20 -8.65
N LEU A 46 11.32 4.18 -8.30
CA LEU A 46 9.91 4.09 -8.68
C LEU A 46 9.06 5.20 -8.05
N LEU A 47 9.38 5.64 -6.83
CA LEU A 47 8.75 6.80 -6.18
C LEU A 47 9.04 8.09 -6.94
N ARG A 48 10.30 8.32 -7.32
CA ARG A 48 10.70 9.49 -8.13
C ARG A 48 10.03 9.49 -9.50
N ASP A 49 9.92 8.30 -10.11
CA ASP A 49 9.28 8.12 -11.42
C ASP A 49 7.73 8.19 -11.33
N GLY A 50 7.15 8.27 -10.12
CA GLY A 50 5.69 8.35 -9.91
C GLY A 50 4.93 7.05 -10.19
N ILE A 51 5.63 5.93 -10.38
CA ILE A 51 5.06 4.60 -10.65
C ILE A 51 4.38 4.02 -9.40
N ILE A 52 4.86 4.43 -8.22
CA ILE A 52 4.28 4.12 -6.91
C ILE A 52 4.17 5.40 -6.09
N LYS A 53 3.29 5.39 -5.08
CA LYS A 53 3.12 6.45 -4.09
C LYS A 53 3.40 5.92 -2.69
N SER A 54 3.92 6.77 -1.82
CA SER A 54 4.07 6.47 -0.39
C SER A 54 2.79 6.79 0.36
N LEU A 55 2.30 5.85 1.16
CA LEU A 55 1.17 6.06 2.07
C LEU A 55 1.66 6.41 3.47
N GLN A 56 2.68 5.68 3.93
CA GLN A 56 3.42 5.92 5.16
C GLN A 56 4.83 5.33 5.01
N LYS A 57 5.72 5.60 5.97
CA LYS A 57 7.09 5.08 5.91
C LYS A 57 7.09 3.55 5.78
N GLY A 58 7.61 3.05 4.65
CA GLY A 58 7.68 1.61 4.37
C GLY A 58 6.40 0.97 3.87
N LEU A 59 5.35 1.74 3.55
CA LEU A 59 4.12 1.27 2.90
C LEU A 59 3.88 2.08 1.62
N TYR A 60 3.77 1.36 0.51
CA TYR A 60 3.65 1.95 -0.82
C TYR A 60 2.44 1.37 -1.56
N CYS A 61 1.85 2.15 -2.46
CA CYS A 61 0.75 1.71 -3.31
C CYS A 61 0.89 2.20 -4.75
N ARG A 62 0.11 1.60 -5.66
CA ARG A 62 -0.03 2.09 -7.03
C ARG A 62 -0.81 3.41 -7.05
N PRO A 63 -0.44 4.38 -7.91
CA PRO A 63 -1.12 5.66 -8.01
C PRO A 63 -2.61 5.59 -8.32
N SER A 64 -3.04 4.52 -8.99
CA SER A 64 -4.43 4.27 -9.40
C SER A 64 -5.26 3.53 -8.35
N PHE A 65 -4.67 3.18 -7.20
CA PHE A 65 -5.35 2.44 -6.15
C PHE A 65 -6.10 3.40 -5.20
N HIS A 66 -7.42 3.24 -5.12
CA HIS A 66 -8.32 4.16 -4.41
C HIS A 66 -9.33 3.44 -3.50
N ASP A 67 -9.11 2.16 -3.18
CA ASP A 67 -10.00 1.46 -2.26
C ASP A 67 -9.72 1.90 -0.82
N GLU A 68 -10.59 2.76 -0.30
CA GLU A 68 -10.45 3.39 1.01
C GLU A 68 -10.46 2.38 2.17
N PHE A 69 -11.22 1.29 2.04
CA PHE A 69 -11.33 0.26 3.08
C PHE A 69 -10.09 -0.62 3.12
N VAL A 70 -9.52 -0.96 1.95
CA VAL A 70 -8.24 -1.67 1.90
C VAL A 70 -7.12 -0.77 2.43
N LEU A 71 -7.09 0.50 2.05
CA LEU A 71 -6.12 1.46 2.60
C LEU A 71 -6.22 1.54 4.12
N ALA A 72 -7.43 1.63 4.66
CA ALA A 72 -7.71 1.63 6.09
C ALA A 72 -7.15 0.38 6.80
N TYR A 73 -7.31 -0.82 6.21
CA TYR A 73 -6.75 -2.05 6.77
C TYR A 73 -5.22 -2.02 6.89
N TYR A 74 -4.53 -1.53 5.86
CA TYR A 74 -3.05 -1.44 5.88
C TYR A 74 -2.52 -0.37 6.83
N LEU A 75 -3.29 0.70 7.07
CA LEU A 75 -2.92 1.75 8.02
C LEU A 75 -3.23 1.36 9.47
N ALA A 76 -4.31 0.62 9.69
CA ALA A 76 -4.77 0.18 11.01
C ALA A 76 -4.88 -1.35 11.07
N PRO A 77 -3.75 -2.09 11.06
CA PRO A 77 -3.79 -3.54 11.13
C PRO A 77 -4.46 -3.98 12.43
N LYS A 78 -5.46 -4.88 12.34
CA LYS A 78 -6.38 -5.30 13.42
C LYS A 78 -7.44 -4.26 13.83
N GLY A 79 -7.53 -3.16 13.09
CA GLY A 79 -8.65 -2.24 13.20
C GLY A 79 -9.91 -2.79 12.53
N ALA A 80 -11.07 -2.28 12.94
CA ALA A 80 -12.35 -2.54 12.32
C ALA A 80 -12.99 -1.22 11.88
N VAL A 81 -13.66 -1.23 10.72
CA VAL A 81 -14.48 -0.09 10.28
C VAL A 81 -15.51 0.21 11.35
N ALA A 82 -15.62 1.47 11.75
CA ALA A 82 -16.38 1.88 12.93
C ALA A 82 -17.18 3.16 12.67
N TYR A 83 -17.95 3.59 13.68
CA TYR A 83 -18.73 4.82 13.69
C TYR A 83 -19.56 5.01 12.40
N TRP A 84 -19.46 6.19 11.79
CA TRP A 84 -20.22 6.59 10.62
C TRP A 84 -19.96 5.71 9.40
N SER A 85 -18.73 5.25 9.21
CA SER A 85 -18.39 4.37 8.09
C SER A 85 -19.09 3.03 8.23
N ALA A 86 -19.14 2.46 9.44
CA ALA A 86 -19.86 1.20 9.68
C ALA A 86 -21.39 1.38 9.57
N LEU A 87 -21.93 2.45 10.15
CA LEU A 87 -23.36 2.74 10.04
C LEU A 87 -23.79 2.92 8.59
N HIS A 88 -22.99 3.64 7.79
CA HIS A 88 -23.30 3.87 6.38
C HIS A 88 -23.24 2.55 5.60
N TRP A 89 -22.18 1.75 5.81
CA TRP A 89 -22.00 0.47 5.15
C TRP A 89 -23.14 -0.53 5.43
N HIS A 90 -23.69 -0.50 6.64
CA HIS A 90 -24.81 -1.36 7.04
C HIS A 90 -26.19 -0.75 6.79
N GLY A 91 -26.29 0.39 6.08
CA GLY A 91 -27.58 1.02 5.75
C GLY A 91 -28.30 1.64 6.94
N LEU A 92 -27.58 1.88 8.05
CA LEU A 92 -28.11 2.47 9.28
C LEU A 92 -28.08 4.01 9.26
N THR A 93 -27.42 4.61 8.26
CA THR A 93 -27.46 6.06 7.99
C THR A 93 -27.34 6.35 6.50
N THR A 94 -28.03 7.38 6.05
CA THR A 94 -27.96 7.88 4.66
C THR A 94 -26.79 8.84 4.43
N GLN A 95 -26.15 9.31 5.51
CA GLN A 95 -25.03 10.24 5.42
C GLN A 95 -23.77 9.51 4.95
N PHE A 96 -23.22 9.95 3.82
CA PHE A 96 -21.93 9.51 3.33
C PHE A 96 -20.82 10.32 4.01
N SER A 97 -19.88 9.64 4.66
CA SER A 97 -18.73 10.32 5.26
C SER A 97 -17.58 10.41 4.27
N ASN A 98 -16.96 11.59 4.16
CA ASN A 98 -15.71 11.78 3.40
C ASN A 98 -14.47 11.27 4.16
N THR A 99 -14.68 10.60 5.30
CA THR A 99 -13.63 10.06 6.17
C THR A 99 -13.97 8.62 6.53
N ILE A 100 -13.02 7.70 6.37
CA ILE A 100 -13.15 6.35 6.89
C ILE A 100 -12.75 6.33 8.36
N PHE A 101 -13.70 5.97 9.22
CA PHE A 101 -13.48 5.77 10.64
C PHE A 101 -13.10 4.32 10.91
N VAL A 102 -11.96 4.13 11.58
CA VAL A 102 -11.45 2.83 11.99
C VAL A 102 -11.22 2.83 13.49
N GLN A 103 -11.79 1.86 14.19
CA GLN A 103 -11.48 1.60 15.59
C GLN A 103 -10.37 0.56 15.66
N SER A 104 -9.24 0.90 16.27
CA SER A 104 -8.16 -0.04 16.54
C SER A 104 -8.04 -0.33 18.04
N PRO A 105 -7.58 -1.54 18.44
CA PRO A 105 -7.34 -1.88 19.84
C PRO A 105 -6.06 -1.21 20.40
N THR A 106 -5.26 -0.58 19.55
CA THR A 106 -3.99 0.06 19.91
C THR A 106 -3.84 1.34 19.11
N LEU A 107 -3.20 2.35 19.70
CA LEU A 107 -2.84 3.57 18.99
C LEU A 107 -1.89 3.23 17.84
N ILE A 108 -2.26 3.69 16.65
CA ILE A 108 -1.42 3.60 15.45
C ILE A 108 -0.28 4.60 15.67
N LYS A 109 0.97 4.11 15.64
CA LYS A 109 2.18 4.90 15.85
C LYS A 109 2.76 5.38 14.53
#